data_AF-A0A1Y4NZ73-F1
#
_entry.id   AF-A0A1Y4NZ73-F1
#
_cell.length_a   1.000
_cell.length_b   1.000
_cell.length_c   1.000
_cell.angle_alpha   90.00
_cell.angle_beta   90.00
_cell.angle_gamma   90.00
#
_symmetry.space_group_name_H-M   'P 1'
#
loop_
_entity.id
_entity.type
_entity.pdbx_description
1 polymer ?
#
loop_
_entity_poly.entity_id
_entity_poly.type
_entity_poly.pdbx_seq_one_letter_code
_entity_poly.pdbx_strand_id
1 'polypeptide(L)'
;MEDRLVLLALEQIAEALGHSNSNPISASLLCLEHGISFDEMGKIMVAFNQILRRKEFDELEVSDFRQALEEITPMAKEFADPVVVAFIKAYARNRIAELVPFARTLD
;
A
#
# COMPACT_ATOMS: atom_id res chain seq x y z
N MET A 1 -22.45 13.84 -0.26
CA MET A 1 -22.18 14.82 -1.33
C MET A 1 -20.84 15.50 -1.07
N GLU A 2 -20.58 15.92 0.17
CA GLU A 2 -19.26 16.44 0.61
C GLU A 2 -18.13 15.41 0.51
N ASP A 3 -18.33 14.15 0.91
CA ASP A 3 -17.26 13.14 0.84
C ASP A 3 -16.71 12.90 -0.58
N ARG A 4 -17.58 12.99 -1.59
CA ARG A 4 -17.17 12.89 -3.00
C ARG A 4 -16.40 14.12 -3.46
N LEU A 5 -16.76 15.30 -2.97
CA LEU A 5 -16.05 16.54 -3.29
C LEU A 5 -14.67 16.57 -2.60
N VAL A 6 -14.59 16.08 -1.36
CA VAL A 6 -13.32 15.91 -0.63
C VAL A 6 -12.44 14.90 -1.33
N LEU A 7 -12.97 13.74 -1.73
CA LEU A 7 -12.22 12.73 -2.48
C LEU A 7 -11.69 13.31 -3.79
N LEU A 8 -12.55 13.96 -4.59
CA LEU A 8 -12.16 14.57 -5.86
C LEU A 8 -11.06 15.64 -5.67
N ALA A 9 -11.18 16.47 -4.63
CA ALA A 9 -10.15 17.47 -4.32
C ALA A 9 -8.82 16.82 -3.93
N LEU A 10 -8.85 15.73 -3.14
CA LEU A 10 -7.65 14.97 -2.78
C LEU A 10 -7.01 14.30 -4.00
N GLU A 11 -7.81 13.69 -4.87
CA GLU A 11 -7.35 13.07 -6.13
C GLU A 11 -6.67 14.11 -7.03
N GLN A 12 -7.28 15.29 -7.22
CA GLN A 12 -6.71 16.37 -8.03
C GLN A 12 -5.37 16.89 -7.46
N ILE A 13 -5.29 17.06 -6.14
CA ILE A 13 -4.05 17.48 -5.48
C ILE A 13 -2.98 16.39 -5.61
N ALA A 14 -3.38 15.12 -5.42
CA ALA A 14 -2.46 13.99 -5.49
C ALA A 14 -1.93 13.78 -6.91
N GLU A 15 -2.77 13.89 -7.92
CA GLU A 15 -2.39 13.86 -9.33
C GLU A 15 -1.38 14.98 -9.65
N ALA A 16 -1.65 16.22 -9.20
CA ALA A 16 -0.72 17.34 -9.36
C ALA A 16 0.64 17.11 -8.67
N LEU A 17 0.68 16.28 -7.63
CA LEU A 17 1.90 15.86 -6.92
C LEU A 17 2.54 14.58 -7.50
N GLY A 18 1.97 14.02 -8.58
CA GLY A 18 2.47 12.84 -9.29
C GLY A 18 2.07 11.50 -8.65
N HIS A 19 0.97 11.45 -7.90
CA HIS A 19 0.43 10.20 -7.37
C HIS A 19 0.01 9.25 -8.48
N SER A 20 0.41 7.99 -8.36
CA SER A 20 -0.07 6.88 -9.18
C SER A 20 0.30 5.56 -8.52
N ASN A 21 -0.13 4.42 -9.08
CA ASN A 21 0.35 3.11 -8.65
C ASN A 21 1.86 2.92 -8.86
N SER A 22 2.48 3.62 -9.82
CA SER A 22 3.94 3.60 -10.01
C SER A 22 4.67 4.58 -9.09
N ASN A 23 3.98 5.59 -8.55
CA ASN A 23 4.53 6.54 -7.57
C ASN A 23 3.49 6.85 -6.47
N PRO A 24 3.25 5.91 -5.53
CA PRO A 24 2.27 6.12 -4.49
C PRO A 24 2.83 7.11 -3.45
N ILE A 25 2.23 8.31 -3.36
CA ILE A 25 2.70 9.36 -2.46
C ILE A 25 2.09 9.24 -1.06
N SER A 26 0.91 8.62 -0.95
CA SER A 26 0.16 8.49 0.30
C SER A 26 -0.45 7.11 0.43
N ALA A 27 -0.11 6.40 1.50
CA ALA A 27 -0.69 5.09 1.80
C ALA A 27 -2.20 5.17 2.08
N SER A 28 -2.66 6.25 2.74
CA SER A 28 -4.09 6.40 3.04
C SER A 28 -4.91 6.74 1.80
N LEU A 29 -4.34 7.46 0.83
CA LEU A 29 -5.01 7.72 -0.45
C LEU A 29 -5.10 6.44 -1.27
N LEU A 30 -4.00 5.68 -1.37
CA LEU A 30 -4.01 4.38 -2.05
C LEU A 30 -5.02 3.41 -1.40
N CYS A 31 -5.11 3.38 -0.07
CA CYS A 31 -6.14 2.62 0.63
C CYS A 31 -7.55 3.08 0.23
N LEU A 32 -7.80 4.39 0.21
CA LEU A 32 -9.09 4.96 -0.13
C LEU A 32 -9.52 4.63 -1.57
N GLU A 33 -8.60 4.75 -2.53
CA GLU A 33 -8.82 4.41 -3.95
C GLU A 33 -9.18 2.94 -4.15
N HIS A 34 -8.60 2.07 -3.33
CA HIS A 34 -8.87 0.64 -3.35
C HIS A 34 -9.99 0.18 -2.42
N GLY A 35 -10.71 1.09 -1.75
CA GLY A 35 -11.84 0.73 -0.87
C GLY A 35 -11.43 0.10 0.47
N ILE A 36 -10.19 0.29 0.88
CA ILE A 36 -9.63 -0.19 2.15
C ILE A 36 -9.96 0.79 3.27
N SER A 37 -10.60 0.30 4.33
CA SER A 37 -10.97 1.08 5.51
C SER A 37 -9.75 1.45 6.36
N PHE A 38 -9.92 2.43 7.26
CA PHE A 38 -8.87 2.82 8.19
C PHE A 38 -8.42 1.68 9.13
N ASP A 39 -9.34 0.80 9.53
CA ASP A 39 -9.03 -0.36 10.36
C ASP A 39 -8.20 -1.40 9.58
N GLU A 40 -8.58 -1.70 8.33
CA GLU A 40 -7.80 -2.56 7.44
C GLU A 40 -6.42 -1.97 7.16
N MET A 41 -6.31 -0.66 6.91
CA MET A 41 -5.03 0.04 6.74
C MET A 41 -4.09 -0.19 7.93
N GLY A 42 -4.63 -0.13 9.16
CA GLY A 42 -3.90 -0.44 10.39
C GLY A 42 -3.44 -1.90 10.47
N LYS A 43 -4.32 -2.84 10.10
CA LYS A 43 -3.98 -4.27 10.04
C LYS A 43 -2.89 -4.57 9.02
N ILE A 44 -2.92 -3.91 7.86
CA ILE A 44 -1.90 -4.07 6.80
C ILE A 44 -0.53 -3.63 7.33
N MET A 45 -0.48 -2.50 8.04
CA MET A 45 0.76 -2.03 8.67
C MET A 45 1.34 -3.08 9.62
N VAL A 46 0.49 -3.69 10.45
CA VAL A 46 0.89 -4.74 11.40
C VAL A 46 1.40 -5.98 10.66
N ALA A 47 0.67 -6.45 9.64
CA ALA A 47 1.05 -7.64 8.89
C ALA A 47 2.37 -7.46 8.14
N PHE A 48 2.59 -6.30 7.51
CA PHE A 48 3.85 -5.99 6.83
C PHE A 48 5.03 -5.97 7.81
N ASN A 49 4.85 -5.39 9.00
CA ASN A 49 5.86 -5.46 10.05
C ASN A 49 6.11 -6.89 10.56
N GLN A 50 5.09 -7.75 10.57
CA GLN A 50 5.28 -9.16 10.96
C GLN A 50 6.09 -9.94 9.91
N ILE A 51 5.91 -9.67 8.61
CA ILE A 51 6.72 -10.24 7.54
C ILE A 51 8.19 -9.88 7.76
N LEU A 52 8.49 -8.59 7.95
CA LEU A 52 9.85 -8.08 8.17
C LEU A 52 10.53 -8.61 9.44
N ARG A 53 9.76 -9.13 10.41
CA ARG A 53 10.30 -9.76 11.62
C ARG A 53 10.56 -11.25 11.47
N ARG A 54 9.96 -11.89 10.46
CA ARG A 54 10.01 -13.34 10.25
C ARG A 54 10.99 -13.74 9.16
N LYS A 55 11.27 -12.84 8.23
CA LYS A 55 12.11 -13.07 7.05
C LYS A 55 13.26 -12.08 7.03
N GLU A 56 14.42 -12.57 6.60
CA GLU A 56 15.53 -11.69 6.26
C GLU A 56 15.24 -10.95 4.95
N PHE A 57 15.97 -9.86 4.73
CA PHE A 57 15.73 -8.96 3.60
C PHE A 57 15.79 -9.66 2.23
N ASP A 58 16.76 -10.57 2.06
CA ASP A 58 17.02 -11.31 0.82
C ASP A 58 16.00 -12.43 0.57
N GLU A 59 15.13 -12.73 1.53
CA GLU A 59 14.08 -13.74 1.44
C GLU A 59 12.67 -13.12 1.23
N LEU A 60 12.58 -11.78 1.18
CA LEU A 60 11.32 -11.07 0.98
C LEU A 60 10.83 -11.24 -0.46
N GLU A 61 9.56 -11.60 -0.60
CA GLU A 61 8.90 -11.72 -1.89
C GLU A 61 7.61 -10.91 -1.93
N VAL A 62 7.22 -10.42 -3.11
CA VAL A 62 5.93 -9.71 -3.30
C VAL A 62 4.75 -10.60 -2.91
N SER A 63 4.88 -11.92 -3.06
CA SER A 63 3.90 -12.94 -2.68
C SER A 63 3.54 -12.89 -1.19
N ASP A 64 4.51 -12.60 -0.31
CA ASP A 64 4.28 -12.50 1.14
C ASP A 64 3.32 -11.35 1.47
N PHE A 65 3.55 -10.20 0.84
CA PHE A 65 2.74 -9.01 1.04
C PHE A 65 1.36 -9.15 0.37
N ARG A 66 1.29 -9.81 -0.79
CA ARG A 66 0.02 -10.18 -1.43
C ARG A 66 -0.83 -11.03 -0.49
N GLN A 67 -0.26 -12.10 0.07
CA GLN A 67 -1.00 -12.96 0.99
C GLN A 67 -1.50 -12.18 2.21
N ALA A 68 -0.65 -11.33 2.80
CA ALA A 68 -1.05 -10.49 3.92
C ALA A 68 -2.22 -9.54 3.58
N LEU A 69 -2.23 -8.95 2.38
CA LEU A 69 -3.34 -8.10 1.92
C LEU A 69 -4.63 -8.93 1.76
N GLU A 70 -4.55 -10.10 1.15
CA GLU A 70 -5.71 -11.00 0.92
C GLU A 70 -6.33 -11.54 2.22
N GLU A 71 -5.52 -11.74 3.26
CA GLU A 71 -5.99 -12.15 4.59
C GLU A 71 -6.75 -11.03 5.32
N ILE A 72 -6.45 -9.77 5.01
CA ILE A 72 -7.05 -8.61 5.66
C ILE A 72 -8.30 -8.13 4.92
N THR A 73 -8.23 -8.07 3.59
CA THR A 73 -9.31 -7.54 2.77
C THR A 73 -9.58 -8.46 1.57
N PRO A 74 -10.80 -9.03 1.43
CA PRO A 74 -11.09 -9.99 0.36
C PRO A 74 -10.90 -9.44 -1.06
N MET A 75 -11.08 -8.13 -1.25
CA MET A 75 -10.86 -7.44 -2.53
C MET A 75 -9.41 -7.48 -3.01
N ALA A 76 -8.44 -7.70 -2.11
CA ALA A 76 -7.04 -7.79 -2.48
C ALA A 76 -6.74 -8.98 -3.41
N LYS A 77 -7.62 -9.99 -3.44
CA LYS A 77 -7.55 -11.11 -4.39
C LYS A 77 -7.68 -10.66 -5.85
N GLU A 78 -8.31 -9.52 -6.07
CA GLU A 78 -8.49 -8.93 -7.41
C GLU A 78 -7.37 -7.93 -7.76
N PHE A 79 -6.44 -7.66 -6.83
CA PHE A 79 -5.35 -6.72 -7.10
C PHE A 79 -4.35 -7.30 -8.09
N ALA A 80 -4.11 -6.55 -9.16
CA ALA A 80 -2.99 -6.80 -10.05
C ALA A 80 -1.65 -6.61 -9.31
N ASP A 81 -0.58 -7.29 -9.76
CA ASP A 81 0.75 -7.18 -9.13
C ASP A 81 1.24 -5.73 -8.94
N PRO A 82 1.04 -4.80 -9.90
CA PRO A 82 1.44 -3.40 -9.70
C PRO A 82 0.75 -2.71 -8.52
N VAL A 83 -0.48 -3.12 -8.18
CA VAL A 83 -1.21 -2.59 -7.02
C VAL A 83 -0.57 -3.08 -5.72
N VAL A 84 -0.20 -4.36 -5.65
CA VAL A 84 0.52 -4.91 -4.48
C VAL A 84 1.86 -4.21 -4.30
N VAL A 85 2.60 -3.99 -5.39
CA VAL A 85 3.86 -3.24 -5.38
C VAL A 85 3.62 -1.79 -4.93
N ALA A 86 2.53 -1.15 -5.38
CA ALA A 86 2.16 0.19 -4.92
C ALA A 86 1.93 0.21 -3.41
N PHE A 87 1.26 -0.80 -2.83
CA PHE A 87 1.10 -0.91 -1.37
C PHE A 87 2.44 -1.03 -0.66
N ILE A 88 3.35 -1.90 -1.12
CA ILE A 88 4.70 -2.04 -0.55
C ILE A 88 5.42 -0.69 -0.57
N LYS A 89 5.44 -0.01 -1.72
CA LYS A 89 6.08 1.31 -1.90
C LYS A 89 5.44 2.39 -1.02
N ALA A 90 4.10 2.43 -0.94
CA ALA A 90 3.37 3.41 -0.16
C ALA A 90 3.65 3.26 1.35
N TYR A 91 3.63 2.04 1.86
CA TYR A 91 3.90 1.76 3.26
C TYR A 91 5.38 1.98 3.60
N ALA A 92 6.30 1.62 2.72
CA ALA A 92 7.71 1.92 2.89
C ALA A 92 7.96 3.44 3.01
N ARG A 93 7.33 4.22 2.13
CA ARG A 93 7.48 5.68 2.08
C ARG A 93 6.88 6.38 3.30
N ASN A 94 5.73 5.91 3.78
CA ASN A 94 4.90 6.68 4.71
C ASN A 94 4.89 6.14 6.15
N ARG A 95 5.19 4.85 6.35
CA ARG A 95 4.85 4.16 7.61
C ARG A 95 5.91 3.17 8.12
N ILE A 96 6.72 2.56 7.25
CA ILE A 96 7.62 1.45 7.59
C ILE A 96 9.00 1.67 6.95
N ALA A 97 9.93 2.29 7.67
CA ALA A 97 11.24 2.66 7.13
C ALA A 97 12.07 1.43 6.74
N GLU A 98 11.93 0.32 7.47
CA GLU A 98 12.62 -0.95 7.26
C GLU A 98 12.22 -1.62 5.94
N LEU A 99 11.06 -1.27 5.38
CA LEU A 99 10.59 -1.79 4.08
C LEU A 99 11.23 -1.06 2.89
N VAL A 100 11.85 0.11 3.11
CA VAL A 100 12.40 0.96 2.05
C VAL A 100 13.45 0.24 1.18
N PRO A 101 14.41 -0.52 1.73
CA PRO A 101 15.37 -1.25 0.90
C PRO A 101 14.68 -2.20 -0.07
N PHE A 102 13.59 -2.84 0.33
CA PHE A 102 12.90 -3.85 -0.48
C PHE A 102 12.05 -3.15 -1.52
N ALA A 103 11.30 -2.12 -1.13
CA ALA A 103 10.49 -1.33 -2.05
C ALA A 103 11.29 -0.73 -3.21
N ARG A 104 12.60 -0.48 -3.03
CA ARG A 104 13.50 0.05 -4.08
C ARG A 104 13.95 -0.99 -5.10
N THR A 105 13.82 -2.29 -4.81
CA THR A 105 14.14 -3.35 -5.77
C THR A 105 12.97 -3.67 -6.70
N LEU A 106 11.79 -3.10 -6.42
CA LEU A 106 10.56 -3.35 -7.17
C LEU A 106 10.34 -2.26 -8.21
N ASP A 107 10.05 -2.66 -9.45
CA ASP A 107 9.73 -1.76 -10.57
C ASP A 107 8.34 -1.12 -10.43
#